data_AF-A0A7J4URL3-F1
#
_entry.id   AF-A0A7J4URL3-F1
#
_cell.length_a   1.000
_cell.length_b   1.000
_cell.length_c   1.000
_cell.angle_alpha   90.00
_cell.angle_beta   90.00
_cell.angle_gamma   90.00
#
_symmetry.space_group_name_H-M   'P 1'
#
loop_
_entity.id
_entity.type
_entity.pdbx_description
1 polymer ?
#
loop_
_entity_poly.entity_id
_entity_poly.type
_entity_poly.pdbx_seq_one_letter_code
_entity_poly.pdbx_strand_id
1 'polypeptide(L)' 'MDFDLANQQCLACSSDDEPLPPEVYLDYLKQLDTGKWNVIEYHHLNGVYTFPDFKSALSFSNSVGL' A
#
# COMPACT_ATOMS: atom_id res chain seq x y z
N MET A 1 -25.20 -12.71 -1.17
CA MET A 1 -23.93 -12.26 -0.56
C MET A 1 -24.00 -10.75 -0.57
N ASP A 2 -24.68 -10.18 0.42
CA ASP A 2 -24.87 -8.73 0.50
C ASP A 2 -24.00 -8.19 1.62
N PHE A 3 -22.73 -7.98 1.31
CA PHE A 3 -21.95 -6.98 2.01
C PHE A 3 -21.62 -5.92 0.97
N ASP A 4 -22.48 -4.91 0.87
CA ASP A 4 -22.21 -3.73 0.07
C ASP A 4 -20.98 -3.03 0.67
N LEU A 5 -19.84 -3.12 -0.02
CA LEU A 5 -18.59 -2.49 0.41
C LEU A 5 -18.79 -0.99 0.67
N ALA A 6 -19.71 -0.34 -0.04
CA ALA A 6 -19.99 1.09 0.14
C ALA A 6 -20.56 1.41 1.54
N ASN A 7 -21.17 0.44 2.22
CA ASN A 7 -21.74 0.63 3.56
C ASN A 7 -20.80 0.20 4.69
N GLN A 8 -19.59 -0.28 4.38
CA GLN A 8 -18.62 -0.62 5.42
C GLN A 8 -17.96 0.63 5.99
N GLN A 9 -17.83 0.68 7.31
CA GLN A 9 -17.14 1.77 7.98
C GLN A 9 -15.62 1.62 7.78
N CYS A 10 -14.99 2.64 7.18
CA CYS A 10 -13.53 2.72 7.09
C CYS A 10 -12.94 3.12 8.45
N LEU A 11 -12.59 2.13 9.28
CA LEU A 11 -11.99 2.37 10.60
C LEU A 11 -10.64 3.11 10.50
N ALA A 12 -9.81 2.77 9.51
CA ALA A 12 -8.54 3.46 9.27
C ALA A 12 -8.71 4.93 8.86
N CYS A 13 -9.81 5.28 8.20
CA CYS A 13 -10.12 6.66 7.84
C CYS A 13 -10.62 7.48 9.04
N SER A 14 -10.88 6.83 10.17
CA SER A 14 -11.39 7.45 11.39
C SER A 14 -10.36 7.47 12.52
N SER A 15 -9.12 7.02 12.27
CA SER A 15 -8.06 7.14 13.26
C SER A 15 -7.36 8.50 13.15
N ASP A 16 -7.10 9.11 14.29
CA ASP A 16 -6.32 10.35 14.42
C ASP A 16 -4.81 10.04 14.53
N ASP A 17 -4.35 8.93 13.93
CA ASP A 17 -2.96 8.51 14.04
C ASP A 17 -2.06 9.47 13.25
N GLU A 18 -1.01 9.96 13.90
CA GLU A 18 -0.02 10.79 13.22
C GLU A 18 0.81 9.94 12.23
N PRO A 19 1.17 10.50 11.06
CA PRO A 19 2.05 9.83 10.12
C PRO A 19 3.42 9.55 10.76
N LEU A 20 4.05 8.44 10.37
CA LEU A 20 5.39 8.12 10.86
C LEU A 20 6.39 9.19 10.40
N PRO A 21 7.17 9.79 11.32
CA PRO A 21 8.19 10.75 10.93
C PRO A 21 9.44 10.03 10.36
N PRO A 22 10.33 10.74 9.65
CA PRO A 22 11.52 10.15 9.02
C PRO A 22 12.39 9.32 9.93
N GLU A 23 12.65 9.80 11.14
CA GLU A 23 13.46 9.11 12.15
C GLU A 23 12.87 7.75 12.55
N VAL A 24 11.56 7.55 12.38
CA VAL A 24 10.89 6.27 12.68
C VAL A 24 10.80 5.40 11.44
N TYR A 25 10.34 5.93 10.29
CA TYR A 25 10.10 5.09 9.13
C TYR A 25 11.39 4.61 8.45
N LEU A 26 12.53 5.29 8.63
CA LEU A 26 13.80 4.92 7.99
C LEU A 26 14.27 3.52 8.38
N ASP A 27 14.01 3.07 9.60
CA ASP A 27 14.36 1.71 10.04
C ASP A 27 13.45 0.63 9.46
N TYR A 28 12.19 0.95 9.20
CA TYR A 28 11.26 0.08 8.48
C TYR A 28 11.61 0.03 6.98
N LEU A 29 11.99 1.16 6.38
CA LEU A 29 12.35 1.24 4.97
C LEU A 29 13.54 0.34 4.62
N LYS A 30 14.50 0.17 5.54
CA LYS A 30 15.65 -0.76 5.38
C LYS A 30 15.24 -2.22 5.24
N GLN A 31 14.04 -2.60 5.69
CA GLN A 31 13.52 -3.96 5.60
C GLN A 31 12.82 -4.22 4.26
N LEU A 32 12.52 -3.16 3.50
CA LEU A 32 11.90 -3.25 2.19
C LEU A 32 12.96 -3.40 1.10
N ASP A 33 12.54 -3.95 -0.05
CA ASP A 33 13.33 -3.90 -1.26
C ASP A 33 13.46 -2.44 -1.74
N THR A 34 14.58 -1.80 -1.40
CA THR A 34 14.89 -0.42 -1.78
C THR A 34 15.15 -0.23 -3.27
N GLY A 35 15.34 -1.31 -4.04
CA GLY A 35 15.31 -1.26 -5.50
C GLY A 35 13.89 -1.10 -6.07
N LYS A 36 12.87 -1.35 -5.25
CA LYS A 36 11.46 -1.34 -5.63
C LYS A 36 10.67 -0.19 -5.00
N TRP A 37 10.86 0.02 -3.70
CA TRP A 37 10.06 0.91 -2.88
C TRP A 37 10.80 2.19 -2.55
N ASN A 38 10.13 3.33 -2.76
CA ASN A 38 10.66 4.67 -2.46
C ASN A 38 9.64 5.47 -1.67
N VAL A 39 10.10 6.27 -0.70
CA VAL A 39 9.24 7.25 0.01
C VAL A 39 9.15 8.51 -0.83
N ILE A 40 7.92 8.93 -1.15
CA ILE A 40 7.63 10.15 -1.91
C ILE A 40 7.22 11.24 -0.94
N GLU A 41 8.01 12.31 -0.89
CA GLU A 41 7.72 13.54 -0.13
C GLU A 41 7.31 13.30 1.33
N TYR A 42 7.87 12.27 1.97
CA TYR A 42 7.54 11.89 3.36
C TYR A 42 6.08 11.46 3.58
N HIS A 43 5.34 11.15 2.51
CA HIS A 43 3.89 10.93 2.57
C HIS A 43 3.48 9.49 2.28
N HIS A 44 4.01 8.86 1.23
CA HIS A 44 3.63 7.50 0.85
C HIS A 44 4.79 6.72 0.24
N LEU A 45 4.68 5.40 0.23
CA LEU A 45 5.57 4.52 -0.51
C LEU A 45 5.07 4.34 -1.94
N ASN A 46 5.98 4.39 -2.90
CA ASN A 46 5.71 4.09 -4.30
C ASN A 46 6.62 2.97 -4.80
N GLY A 47 6.04 2.00 -5.50
CA GLY A 47 6.75 0.91 -6.16
C GLY A 47 6.02 0.44 -7.41
N VAL A 48 6.77 0.16 -8.48
CA VAL A 48 6.18 -0.15 -9.81
C VAL A 48 6.42 -1.62 -10.15
N TYR A 49 5.34 -2.38 -10.37
CA TYR A 49 5.38 -3.76 -10.85
C TYR A 49 4.93 -3.82 -12.31
N THR A 50 5.82 -4.32 -13.17
CA THR A 50 5.56 -4.47 -14.61
C THR A 50 5.23 -5.90 -14.95
N PHE A 51 4.24 -6.09 -15.83
CA PHE A 51 3.77 -7.40 -16.25
C PHE A 51 3.70 -7.48 -17.78
N PRO A 52 3.84 -8.68 -18.37
CA PRO A 52 3.80 -8.86 -19.82
C PRO A 52 2.40 -8.62 -20.42
N ASP A 53 1.34 -8.78 -19.63
CA ASP A 53 -0.04 -8.57 -20.07
C ASP A 53 -0.96 -8.14 -18.92
N PHE A 54 -2.17 -7.70 -19.29
CA PHE A 54 -3.19 -7.28 -18.32
C PHE A 54 -3.63 -8.42 -17.40
N LYS A 55 -3.69 -9.67 -17.90
CA LYS A 55 -4.18 -10.81 -17.13
C LYS A 55 -3.27 -11.11 -15.94
N SER A 56 -1.96 -11.11 -16.16
CA SER A 56 -0.95 -11.31 -15.13
C SER A 56 -0.92 -10.17 -14.12
N ALA A 57 -1.07 -8.91 -14.57
CA ALA A 57 -1.22 -7.77 -13.68
C ALA A 57 -2.47 -7.90 -12.78
N LEU A 58 -3.62 -8.25 -13.36
CA LEU A 58 -4.86 -8.41 -12.60
C LEU A 58 -4.79 -9.59 -11.60
N SER A 59 -4.18 -10.72 -11.99
CA SER A 59 -3.96 -11.84 -11.08
C SER A 59 -3.10 -11.44 -9.86
N PHE A 60 -2.05 -10.64 -10.08
CA PHE A 60 -1.26 -10.09 -8.99
C PHE A 60 -2.10 -9.17 -8.09
N SER A 61 -2.82 -8.20 -8.65
CA SER A 61 -3.67 -7.29 -7.87
C SER A 61 -4.71 -8.05 -7.03
N ASN A 62 -5.34 -9.08 -7.59
CA ASN A 62 -6.30 -9.92 -6.86
C ASN A 62 -5.62 -10.71 -5.73
N SER A 63 -4.39 -11.19 -5.92
CA SER A 63 -3.65 -11.90 -4.87
C SER A 63 -3.26 -11.02 -3.68
N VAL A 64 -3.14 -9.70 -3.89
CA VAL A 64 -2.84 -8.71 -2.85
C VAL A 64 -4.11 -8.19 -2.18
N GLY A 65 -5.20 -8.05 -2.93
CA GLY A 65 -6.47 -7.48 -2.46
C GLY A 65 -7.47 -8.46 -1.84
N LEU A 66 -7.18 -9.76 -1.86
CA LEU A 66 -7.97 -10.83 -1.19
C LEU A 66 -7.40 -11.13 0.19
#